data_AF-A0A920Q1Z8-F1
#
_entry.id   AF-A0A920Q1Z8-F1
#
_cell.length_a   1.000
_cell.length_b   1.000
_cell.length_c   1.000
_cell.angle_alpha   90.00
_cell.angle_beta   90.00
_cell.angle_gamma   90.00
#
_symmetry.space_group_name_H-M   'P 1'
#
loop_
_entity.id
_entity.type
_entity.pdbx_description
1 polymer ?
#
loop_
_entity_poly.entity_id
_entity_poly.type
_entity_poly.pdbx_seq_one_letter_code
_entity_poly.pdbx_strand_id
1 'polypeptide(L)'
;MGEPIGGIPDGIPEPQGPYGRCRTMAIEVETKDCTMLGDAEIEEMADLCAEGPNPFGIGLISKQTEEWVLISTAREGGRLKGFAFFTLERIGGTPAVIVGLASIHRTSKRDTVLRALTTEQLRRAVLAFPDEDVVVGTRFNEVSGFEALKGLTGIVPRPGHKASGEERAWGRRFVKRFGLSTLAYQEKRFTSPGKSFPACVFDHTSLKADKVDAAVAAFFDNLDPAAGDVLIATGWALAEDLEKLA
;
A
#
# COMPACT_ATOMS: atom_id res chain seq x y z
N MET A 1 -16.71 -77.20 17.27
CA MET A 1 -15.96 -77.01 16.02
C MET A 1 -16.96 -76.65 14.93
N GLY A 2 -17.07 -75.46 14.35
CA GLY A 2 -16.54 -74.11 14.57
C GLY A 2 -17.42 -73.25 13.64
N GLU A 3 -17.96 -72.14 14.15
CA GLU A 3 -18.86 -71.25 13.41
C GLU A 3 -18.17 -70.51 12.25
N PRO A 4 -18.92 -70.05 11.22
CA PRO A 4 -18.38 -69.37 10.06
C PRO A 4 -18.11 -67.89 10.34
N ILE A 5 -16.92 -67.42 9.96
CA ILE A 5 -16.50 -66.02 10.07
C ILE A 5 -17.18 -65.18 8.98
N GLY A 6 -18.02 -64.27 9.44
CA GLY A 6 -18.72 -63.25 8.66
C GLY A 6 -17.79 -62.16 8.10
N GLY A 7 -18.35 -61.43 7.13
CA GLY A 7 -17.69 -60.42 6.32
C GLY A 7 -17.19 -59.19 7.09
N ILE A 8 -16.26 -58.49 6.44
CA ILE A 8 -15.68 -57.22 6.86
C ILE A 8 -16.71 -56.11 6.56
N PRO A 9 -17.16 -55.32 7.54
CA PRO A 9 -17.88 -54.09 7.26
C PRO A 9 -16.91 -52.95 6.97
N ASP A 10 -17.20 -52.22 5.89
CA ASP A 10 -16.66 -50.90 5.59
C ASP A 10 -16.95 -49.91 6.73
N GLY A 11 -15.99 -49.01 6.97
CA GLY A 11 -16.24 -47.75 7.67
C GLY A 11 -15.60 -47.64 9.05
N ILE A 12 -14.30 -47.39 9.08
CA ILE A 12 -13.68 -46.67 10.21
C ILE A 12 -13.58 -45.20 9.78
N PRO A 13 -14.31 -44.26 10.41
CA PRO A 13 -14.03 -42.85 10.24
C PRO A 13 -12.70 -42.53 10.94
N GLU A 14 -11.78 -41.89 10.22
CA GLU A 14 -10.52 -41.40 10.78
C GLU A 14 -10.80 -40.50 12.01
N PRO A 15 -10.06 -40.68 13.13
CA PRO A 15 -10.23 -39.84 14.29
C PRO A 15 -9.70 -38.43 14.00
N GLN A 16 -10.60 -37.43 13.98
CA GLN A 16 -10.20 -36.03 13.98
C GLN A 16 -9.55 -35.69 15.32
N GLY A 17 -8.21 -35.59 15.31
CA GLY A 17 -7.43 -35.16 16.47
C GLY A 17 -7.76 -33.71 16.89
N PRO A 18 -7.51 -33.33 18.15
CA PRO A 18 -7.95 -32.06 18.75
C PRO A 18 -7.17 -30.82 18.27
N TYR A 19 -6.32 -30.96 17.26
CA TYR A 19 -5.62 -29.83 16.66
C TYR A 19 -6.37 -29.40 15.42
N GLY A 20 -7.44 -28.63 15.63
CA GLY A 20 -7.96 -27.73 14.61
C GLY A 20 -6.80 -26.88 14.12
N ARG A 21 -6.21 -27.26 12.99
CA ARG A 21 -5.27 -26.44 12.25
C ARG A 21 -6.01 -25.14 12.00
N CYS A 22 -5.69 -24.08 12.74
CA CYS A 22 -6.04 -22.73 12.35
C CYS A 22 -5.47 -22.61 10.94
N ARG A 23 -6.32 -22.79 9.91
CA ARG A 23 -5.91 -22.56 8.53
C ARG A 23 -5.42 -21.13 8.54
N THR A 24 -4.12 -20.94 8.42
CA THR A 24 -3.55 -19.63 8.10
C THR A 24 -4.17 -19.26 6.77
N MET A 25 -5.27 -18.50 6.83
CA MET A 25 -5.94 -17.99 5.64
C MET A 25 -4.91 -17.11 4.92
N ALA A 26 -4.74 -17.36 3.63
CA ALA A 26 -3.84 -16.58 2.80
C ALA A 26 -4.42 -15.16 2.63
N ILE A 27 -3.55 -14.18 2.45
CA ILE A 27 -3.96 -12.85 2.01
C ILE A 27 -4.25 -12.94 0.51
N GLU A 28 -5.48 -12.65 0.13
CA GLU A 28 -5.94 -12.54 -1.26
C GLU A 28 -5.86 -11.08 -1.67
N VAL A 29 -5.23 -10.77 -2.80
CA VAL A 29 -5.15 -9.41 -3.32
C VAL A 29 -5.77 -9.36 -4.71
N GLU A 30 -6.63 -8.37 -4.92
CA GLU A 30 -7.29 -8.09 -6.18
C GLU A 30 -7.12 -6.61 -6.52
N THR A 31 -6.89 -6.32 -7.81
CA THR A 31 -6.98 -4.96 -8.35
C THR A 31 -8.16 -4.85 -9.31
N LYS A 32 -8.95 -3.80 -9.16
CA LYS A 32 -10.05 -3.45 -10.06
C LYS A 32 -10.07 -1.96 -10.35
N ASP A 33 -10.90 -1.58 -11.32
CA ASP A 33 -11.19 -0.19 -11.64
C ASP A 33 -12.00 0.46 -10.50
N CYS A 34 -11.68 1.70 -10.14
CA CYS A 34 -12.37 2.46 -9.10
C CYS A 34 -13.87 2.61 -9.37
N THR A 35 -14.29 2.66 -10.64
CA THR A 35 -15.71 2.74 -11.03
C THR A 35 -16.51 1.49 -10.66
N MET A 36 -15.83 0.38 -10.35
CA MET A 36 -16.44 -0.86 -9.87
C MET A 36 -16.56 -0.94 -8.33
N LEU A 37 -16.22 0.12 -7.61
CA LEU A 37 -16.45 0.17 -6.16
C LEU A 37 -17.91 0.49 -5.86
N GLY A 38 -18.55 -0.38 -5.09
CA GLY A 38 -19.88 -0.13 -4.54
C GLY A 38 -19.85 0.58 -3.18
N ASP A 39 -20.98 1.17 -2.80
CA ASP A 39 -21.13 1.89 -1.52
C ASP A 39 -20.74 1.04 -0.31
N ALA A 40 -21.09 -0.25 -0.31
CA ALA A 40 -20.76 -1.17 0.79
C ALA A 40 -19.24 -1.40 0.93
N GLU A 41 -18.48 -1.38 -0.17
CA GLU A 41 -17.02 -1.51 -0.11
C GLU A 41 -16.38 -0.22 0.40
N ILE A 42 -16.93 0.93 0.01
CA ILE A 42 -16.48 2.25 0.50
C ILE A 42 -16.76 2.37 2.01
N GLU A 43 -17.90 1.89 2.48
CA GLU A 43 -18.24 1.83 3.91
C GLU A 43 -17.26 0.91 4.66
N GLU A 44 -16.99 -0.30 4.16
CA GLU A 44 -16.02 -1.22 4.77
C GLU A 44 -14.60 -0.60 4.83
N MET A 45 -14.19 0.15 3.80
CA MET A 45 -12.92 0.89 3.80
C MET A 45 -12.88 1.98 4.86
N ALA A 46 -13.97 2.73 5.02
CA ALA A 46 -14.07 3.77 6.04
C ALA A 46 -14.01 3.18 7.46
N ASP A 47 -14.73 2.09 7.68
CA ASP A 47 -14.72 1.35 8.96
C ASP A 47 -13.32 0.84 9.31
N LEU A 48 -12.59 0.31 8.31
CA LEU A 48 -11.19 -0.12 8.49
C LEU A 48 -10.28 1.03 8.97
N CYS A 49 -10.55 2.25 8.52
CA CYS A 49 -9.76 3.44 8.85
C CYS A 49 -10.15 4.09 10.18
N ALA A 50 -11.35 3.82 10.70
CA ALA A 50 -11.93 4.54 11.83
C ALA A 50 -11.09 4.48 13.12
N GLU A 51 -10.40 3.36 13.36
CA GLU A 51 -9.54 3.16 14.55
C GLU A 51 -8.07 3.55 14.32
N GLY A 52 -7.74 4.05 13.13
CA GLY A 52 -6.38 4.45 12.75
C GLY A 52 -6.05 5.92 13.06
N PRO A 53 -4.77 6.31 12.97
CA PRO A 53 -4.34 7.71 13.09
C PRO A 53 -4.88 8.59 11.96
N ASN A 54 -5.30 7.97 10.85
CA ASN A 54 -5.88 8.62 9.69
C ASN A 54 -7.31 8.10 9.44
N PRO A 55 -8.34 8.69 10.07
CA PRO A 55 -9.73 8.24 9.95
C PRO A 55 -10.34 8.71 8.62
N PHE A 56 -10.03 8.00 7.53
CA PHE A 56 -10.58 8.29 6.21
C PHE A 56 -12.07 7.93 6.16
N GLY A 57 -12.94 8.95 6.20
CA GLY A 57 -14.39 8.74 6.12
C GLY A 57 -14.89 8.43 4.70
N ILE A 58 -16.12 7.91 4.62
CA ILE A 58 -16.84 7.57 3.37
C ILE A 58 -16.73 8.67 2.33
N GLY A 59 -17.01 9.93 2.71
CA GLY A 59 -17.00 11.06 1.77
C GLY A 59 -15.61 11.37 1.18
N LEU A 60 -14.52 11.05 1.89
CA LEU A 60 -13.17 11.19 1.34
C LEU A 60 -12.84 10.03 0.41
N ILE A 61 -13.14 8.80 0.83
CA ILE A 61 -12.89 7.58 0.05
C ILE A 61 -13.69 7.61 -1.25
N SER A 62 -14.95 8.03 -1.22
CA SER A 62 -15.78 8.23 -2.41
C SER A 62 -15.14 9.21 -3.39
N LYS A 63 -14.57 10.33 -2.92
CA LYS A 63 -13.80 11.23 -3.83
C LYS A 63 -12.57 10.56 -4.42
N GLN A 64 -11.92 9.64 -3.70
CA GLN A 64 -10.76 8.93 -4.24
C GLN A 64 -11.14 8.01 -5.40
N THR A 65 -12.38 7.55 -5.51
CA THR A 65 -12.81 6.74 -6.67
C THR A 65 -12.88 7.57 -7.96
N GLU A 66 -13.01 8.90 -7.85
CA GLU A 66 -13.01 9.84 -8.97
C GLU A 66 -11.58 10.32 -9.34
N GLU A 67 -10.69 10.39 -8.36
CA GLU A 67 -9.32 10.91 -8.51
C GLU A 67 -8.30 9.86 -9.01
N TRP A 68 -8.61 8.58 -8.82
CA TRP A 68 -7.74 7.44 -9.12
C TRP A 68 -8.44 6.42 -10.03
N VAL A 69 -7.66 5.70 -10.82
CA VAL A 69 -8.20 4.73 -11.80
C VAL A 69 -8.35 3.33 -11.20
N LEU A 70 -7.39 2.91 -10.37
CA LEU A 70 -7.32 1.56 -9.84
C LEU A 70 -7.36 1.55 -8.31
N ILE A 71 -7.86 0.45 -7.77
CA ILE A 71 -7.74 0.11 -6.36
C ILE A 71 -7.30 -1.33 -6.21
N SER A 72 -6.26 -1.55 -5.41
CA SER A 72 -5.92 -2.88 -4.90
C SER A 72 -6.55 -3.07 -3.52
N THR A 73 -7.20 -4.20 -3.28
CA THR A 73 -7.72 -4.59 -1.95
C THR A 73 -7.07 -5.89 -1.52
N ALA A 74 -6.73 -5.97 -0.24
CA ALA A 74 -6.18 -7.17 0.38
C ALA A 74 -7.19 -7.70 1.40
N ARG A 75 -7.61 -8.94 1.22
CA ARG A 75 -8.61 -9.61 2.06
C ARG A 75 -8.06 -10.88 2.69
N GLU A 76 -8.61 -11.23 3.83
CA GLU A 76 -8.33 -12.48 4.52
C GLU A 76 -9.64 -13.10 5.02
N GLY A 77 -10.01 -14.27 4.49
CA GLY A 77 -11.29 -14.90 4.81
C GLY A 77 -12.47 -13.98 4.51
N GLY A 78 -12.42 -13.26 3.38
CA GLY A 78 -13.43 -12.31 2.94
C GLY A 78 -13.39 -10.93 3.61
N ARG A 79 -12.66 -10.76 4.73
CA ARG A 79 -12.59 -9.48 5.46
C ARG A 79 -11.50 -8.58 4.89
N LEU A 80 -11.81 -7.31 4.67
CA LEU A 80 -10.81 -6.32 4.26
C LEU A 80 -9.71 -6.16 5.32
N LYS A 81 -8.45 -6.17 4.87
CA LYS A 81 -7.25 -5.98 5.70
C LYS A 81 -6.41 -4.78 5.26
N GLY A 82 -6.59 -4.33 4.04
CA GLY A 82 -6.03 -3.08 3.57
C GLY A 82 -6.43 -2.80 2.12
N PHE A 83 -6.24 -1.57 1.69
CA PHE A 83 -6.50 -1.15 0.33
C PHE A 83 -5.55 -0.02 -0.07
N ALA A 84 -5.38 0.19 -1.37
CA ALA A 84 -4.60 1.29 -1.91
C ALA A 84 -5.16 1.74 -3.26
N PHE A 85 -5.54 3.01 -3.34
CA PHE A 85 -5.87 3.68 -4.60
C PHE A 85 -4.60 4.04 -5.34
N PHE A 86 -4.57 3.83 -6.66
CA PHE A 86 -3.42 4.19 -7.48
C PHE A 86 -3.81 4.38 -8.95
N THR A 87 -2.90 4.98 -9.71
CA THR A 87 -3.00 5.04 -11.17
C THR A 87 -1.67 4.62 -11.79
N LEU A 88 -1.76 3.94 -12.93
CA LEU A 88 -0.65 3.69 -13.85
C LEU A 88 -0.74 4.71 -14.98
N GLU A 89 0.19 5.67 -14.99
CA GLU A 89 0.22 6.74 -16.01
C GLU A 89 1.66 7.13 -16.34
N ARG A 90 1.85 7.93 -17.39
CA ARG A 90 3.16 8.51 -17.69
C ARG A 90 3.23 9.95 -17.19
N ILE A 91 4.16 10.25 -16.28
CA ILE A 91 4.39 11.61 -15.81
C ILE A 91 5.65 12.18 -16.47
N GLY A 92 5.47 13.12 -17.40
CA GLY A 92 6.60 13.67 -18.16
C GLY A 92 7.26 12.65 -19.09
N GLY A 93 6.49 11.65 -19.55
CA GLY A 93 6.93 10.59 -20.47
C GLY A 93 7.38 9.29 -19.78
N THR A 94 7.78 9.35 -18.51
CA THR A 94 8.22 8.17 -17.75
C THR A 94 7.02 7.41 -17.17
N PRO A 95 6.98 6.07 -17.28
CA PRO A 95 6.01 5.23 -16.58
C PRO A 95 6.01 5.47 -15.08
N ALA A 96 4.83 5.54 -14.47
CA ALA A 96 4.69 5.74 -13.04
C ALA A 96 3.60 4.90 -12.40
N VAL A 97 3.89 4.39 -11.20
CA VAL A 97 2.87 3.96 -10.23
C VAL A 97 2.66 5.10 -9.24
N ILE A 98 1.48 5.69 -9.26
CA ILE A 98 1.16 6.81 -8.37
C ILE A 98 0.17 6.32 -7.34
N VAL A 99 0.65 6.10 -6.12
CA VAL A 99 -0.18 5.59 -5.03
C VAL A 99 -0.79 6.77 -4.28
N GLY A 100 -2.11 6.82 -4.30
CA GLY A 100 -2.95 7.85 -3.69
C GLY A 100 -3.15 7.63 -2.21
N LEU A 101 -4.39 7.41 -1.81
CA LEU A 101 -4.77 7.05 -0.45
C LEU A 101 -4.67 5.53 -0.27
N ALA A 102 -4.04 5.09 0.80
CA ALA A 102 -4.01 3.68 1.19
C ALA A 102 -4.17 3.55 2.70
N SER A 103 -4.71 2.42 3.17
CA SER A 103 -4.81 2.12 4.59
C SER A 103 -4.67 0.62 4.84
N ILE A 104 -3.94 0.27 5.89
CA ILE A 104 -3.73 -1.10 6.32
C ILE A 104 -4.19 -1.28 7.76
N HIS A 105 -5.03 -2.28 7.99
CA HIS A 105 -5.56 -2.60 9.31
C HIS A 105 -4.43 -3.06 10.26
N ARG A 106 -4.40 -2.52 11.49
CA ARG A 106 -3.31 -2.72 12.47
C ARG A 106 -3.35 -4.08 13.16
N THR A 107 -3.22 -5.15 12.39
CA THR A 107 -3.14 -6.52 12.89
C THR A 107 -1.68 -7.01 12.98
N SER A 108 -1.48 -8.23 13.46
CA SER A 108 -0.18 -8.92 13.38
C SER A 108 0.24 -9.32 11.95
N LYS A 109 -0.64 -9.12 10.95
CA LYS A 109 -0.38 -9.43 9.53
C LYS A 109 -0.16 -8.20 8.66
N ARG A 110 -0.18 -6.99 9.21
CA ARG A 110 -0.11 -5.72 8.46
C ARG A 110 1.10 -5.62 7.51
N ASP A 111 2.29 -6.05 7.92
CA ASP A 111 3.46 -6.05 7.03
C ASP A 111 3.30 -7.03 5.85
N THR A 112 2.58 -8.14 6.05
CA THR A 112 2.26 -9.09 4.97
C THR A 112 1.23 -8.50 4.02
N VAL A 113 0.22 -7.81 4.55
CA VAL A 113 -0.77 -7.07 3.74
C VAL A 113 -0.10 -5.98 2.92
N LEU A 114 0.83 -5.21 3.53
CA LEU A 114 1.62 -4.19 2.85
C LEU A 114 2.35 -4.78 1.64
N ARG A 115 3.14 -5.84 1.86
CA ARG A 115 3.87 -6.51 0.78
C ARG A 115 2.96 -7.03 -0.31
N ALA A 116 1.80 -7.57 0.06
CA ALA A 116 0.86 -8.12 -0.92
C ALA A 116 0.27 -7.00 -1.80
N LEU A 117 -0.12 -5.86 -1.21
CA LEU A 117 -0.61 -4.69 -1.96
C LEU A 117 0.46 -4.09 -2.87
N THR A 118 1.68 -3.88 -2.36
CA THR A 118 2.76 -3.29 -3.18
C THR A 118 3.20 -4.22 -4.29
N THR A 119 3.28 -5.54 -4.03
CA THR A 119 3.60 -6.54 -5.06
C THR A 119 2.54 -6.56 -6.17
N GLU A 120 1.26 -6.50 -5.82
CA GLU A 120 0.19 -6.43 -6.81
C GLU A 120 0.28 -5.15 -7.67
N GLN A 121 0.56 -3.99 -7.07
CA GLN A 121 0.76 -2.75 -7.83
C GLN A 121 1.92 -2.85 -8.82
N LEU A 122 3.05 -3.43 -8.40
CA LEU A 122 4.21 -3.67 -9.27
C LEU A 122 3.90 -4.71 -10.36
N ARG A 123 3.11 -5.74 -10.05
CA ARG A 123 2.60 -6.68 -11.06
C ARG A 123 1.74 -5.98 -12.11
N ARG A 124 0.87 -5.05 -11.70
CA ARG A 124 0.09 -4.25 -12.67
C ARG A 124 0.99 -3.32 -13.48
N ALA A 125 2.05 -2.78 -12.88
CA ALA A 125 3.01 -1.93 -13.56
C ALA A 125 3.74 -2.68 -14.69
N VAL A 126 4.27 -3.88 -14.44
CA VAL A 126 4.98 -4.65 -15.49
C VAL A 126 4.06 -5.04 -16.66
N LEU A 127 2.77 -5.31 -16.38
CA LEU A 127 1.79 -5.61 -17.43
C LEU A 127 1.43 -4.38 -18.27
N ALA A 128 1.46 -3.18 -17.66
CA ALA A 128 1.14 -1.93 -18.36
C ALA A 128 2.37 -1.31 -19.07
N PHE A 129 3.55 -1.52 -18.53
CA PHE A 129 4.82 -0.93 -18.97
C PHE A 129 5.89 -2.04 -19.08
N PRO A 130 5.74 -2.97 -20.06
CA PRO A 130 6.70 -4.04 -20.23
C PRO A 130 8.08 -3.48 -20.58
N ASP A 131 9.14 -4.08 -20.02
CA ASP A 131 10.54 -3.77 -20.28
C ASP A 131 10.96 -2.32 -19.94
N GLU A 132 10.19 -1.59 -19.12
CA GLU A 132 10.49 -0.21 -18.73
C GLU A 132 10.74 -0.08 -17.22
N ASP A 133 11.66 0.82 -16.85
CA ASP A 133 11.78 1.29 -15.47
C ASP A 133 10.58 2.17 -15.10
N VAL A 134 10.01 1.93 -13.93
CA VAL A 134 8.79 2.61 -13.46
C VAL A 134 9.08 3.40 -12.19
N VAL A 135 8.76 4.70 -12.20
CA VAL A 135 8.85 5.52 -10.98
C VAL A 135 7.61 5.29 -10.10
N VAL A 136 7.82 4.89 -8.86
CA VAL A 136 6.75 4.71 -7.87
C VAL A 136 6.80 5.89 -6.90
N GLY A 137 5.65 6.49 -6.60
CA GLY A 137 5.61 7.58 -5.64
C GLY A 137 4.29 7.70 -4.87
N THR A 138 4.40 8.18 -3.63
CA THR A 138 3.27 8.35 -2.71
C THR A 138 3.54 9.43 -1.67
N ARG A 139 2.61 9.60 -0.73
CA ARG A 139 2.61 10.58 0.35
C ARG A 139 2.57 9.88 1.70
N PHE A 140 3.34 10.36 2.66
CA PHE A 140 3.40 9.81 4.01
C PHE A 140 3.27 10.93 5.04
N ASN A 141 2.62 10.65 6.17
CA ASN A 141 2.64 11.51 7.35
C ASN A 141 3.21 10.81 8.60
N GLU A 142 3.64 9.55 8.44
CA GLU A 142 4.23 8.73 9.49
C GLU A 142 5.32 7.85 8.90
N VAL A 143 6.33 7.53 9.71
CA VAL A 143 7.60 6.93 9.27
C VAL A 143 7.46 5.49 8.81
N SER A 144 6.58 4.69 9.40
CA SER A 144 6.35 3.30 9.00
C SER A 144 5.88 3.18 7.55
N GLY A 145 5.19 4.20 7.03
CA GLY A 145 4.80 4.26 5.62
C GLY A 145 5.96 4.02 4.65
N PHE A 146 7.21 4.40 4.99
CA PHE A 146 8.38 4.17 4.15
C PHE A 146 8.65 2.69 3.84
N GLU A 147 8.12 1.75 4.64
CA GLU A 147 8.20 0.32 4.34
C GLU A 147 7.55 -0.04 3.00
N ALA A 148 6.59 0.77 2.51
CA ALA A 148 5.97 0.59 1.19
C ALA A 148 6.96 0.76 0.03
N LEU A 149 8.06 1.50 0.25
CA LEU A 149 9.11 1.72 -0.75
C LEU A 149 10.19 0.64 -0.71
N LYS A 150 10.11 -0.32 0.22
CA LYS A 150 11.13 -1.36 0.36
C LYS A 150 11.16 -2.23 -0.90
N GLY A 151 12.36 -2.38 -1.46
CA GLY A 151 12.58 -3.11 -2.71
C GLY A 151 12.67 -2.20 -3.94
N LEU A 152 12.37 -0.90 -3.80
CA LEU A 152 12.65 0.09 -4.83
C LEU A 152 14.10 0.59 -4.75
N THR A 153 14.63 0.96 -5.91
CA THR A 153 15.98 1.53 -6.05
C THR A 153 15.91 3.06 -6.06
N GLY A 154 16.97 3.71 -5.58
CA GLY A 154 17.10 5.17 -5.70
C GLY A 154 16.03 5.96 -4.97
N ILE A 155 15.56 5.47 -3.81
CA ILE A 155 14.53 6.14 -3.02
C ILE A 155 14.95 7.57 -2.68
N VAL A 156 14.01 8.52 -2.79
CA VAL A 156 14.19 9.91 -2.41
C VAL A 156 12.99 10.37 -1.59
N PRO A 157 13.20 10.97 -0.41
CA PRO A 157 14.49 11.20 0.25
C PRO A 157 15.11 9.91 0.81
N ARG A 158 16.44 9.88 0.98
CA ARG A 158 17.18 8.79 1.67
C ARG A 158 18.38 9.34 2.46
N PRO A 159 18.75 8.70 3.59
CA PRO A 159 19.84 9.20 4.44
C PRO A 159 21.16 9.38 3.70
N GLY A 160 21.91 10.43 4.05
CA GLY A 160 23.23 10.71 3.47
C GLY A 160 23.24 11.13 2.00
N HIS A 161 22.08 11.26 1.34
CA HIS A 161 21.97 11.63 -0.06
C HIS A 161 21.53 13.08 -0.24
N LYS A 162 22.24 13.80 -1.11
CA LYS A 162 21.84 15.15 -1.54
C LYS A 162 21.09 15.04 -2.88
N ALA A 163 19.78 15.29 -2.83
CA ALA A 163 18.94 15.19 -4.02
C ALA A 163 19.39 16.11 -5.17
N SER A 164 19.45 15.54 -6.37
CA SER A 164 19.76 16.23 -7.63
C SER A 164 18.64 17.17 -8.07
N GLY A 165 18.85 17.90 -9.17
CA GLY A 165 17.79 18.71 -9.79
C GLY A 165 16.63 17.88 -10.33
N GLU A 166 16.93 16.69 -10.86
CA GLU A 166 15.95 15.76 -11.42
C GLU A 166 15.11 15.08 -10.34
N GLU A 167 15.73 14.59 -9.26
CA GLU A 167 15.00 14.01 -8.13
C GLU A 167 14.04 15.03 -7.49
N ARG A 168 14.44 16.31 -7.41
CA ARG A 168 13.53 17.39 -6.99
C ARG A 168 12.42 17.67 -8.00
N ALA A 169 12.69 17.51 -9.30
CA ALA A 169 11.68 17.63 -10.34
C ALA A 169 10.63 16.51 -10.24
N TRP A 170 11.03 15.30 -9.89
CA TRP A 170 10.11 14.21 -9.58
C TRP A 170 9.19 14.57 -8.41
N GLY A 171 9.76 15.06 -7.30
CA GLY A 171 8.96 15.58 -6.19
C GLY A 171 7.88 16.58 -6.63
N ARG A 172 8.26 17.59 -7.43
CA ARG A 172 7.30 18.58 -7.97
C ARG A 172 6.21 17.97 -8.87
N ARG A 173 6.57 16.98 -9.69
CA ARG A 173 5.62 16.27 -10.58
C ARG A 173 4.58 15.51 -9.76
N PHE A 174 5.01 14.76 -8.75
CA PHE A 174 4.11 14.03 -7.85
C PHE A 174 3.24 15.00 -7.03
N VAL A 175 3.80 16.06 -6.45
CA VAL A 175 3.03 17.11 -5.74
C VAL A 175 1.90 17.65 -6.62
N LYS A 176 2.22 18.00 -7.88
CA LYS A 176 1.21 18.48 -8.83
C LYS A 176 0.14 17.44 -9.08
N ARG A 177 0.52 16.17 -9.30
CA ARG A 177 -0.43 15.07 -9.56
C ARG A 177 -1.32 14.74 -8.35
N PHE A 178 -0.81 14.94 -7.14
CA PHE A 178 -1.55 14.82 -5.89
C PHE A 178 -2.46 16.02 -5.61
N GLY A 179 -2.52 17.02 -6.50
CA GLY A 179 -3.32 18.23 -6.31
C GLY A 179 -2.79 19.15 -5.21
N LEU A 180 -1.53 18.99 -4.80
CA LEU A 180 -0.87 19.80 -3.78
C LEU A 180 -0.21 21.04 -4.40
N SER A 181 0.09 22.05 -3.58
CA SER A 181 0.68 23.31 -4.06
C SER A 181 2.16 23.14 -4.37
N THR A 182 2.53 23.21 -5.66
CA THR A 182 3.94 23.22 -6.07
C THR A 182 4.69 24.47 -5.60
N LEU A 183 3.98 25.56 -5.28
CA LEU A 183 4.57 26.78 -4.74
C LEU A 183 4.93 26.65 -3.26
N ALA A 184 4.16 25.88 -2.49
CA ALA A 184 4.40 25.65 -1.07
C ALA A 184 5.33 24.44 -0.81
N TYR A 185 5.61 23.64 -1.84
CA TYR A 185 6.43 22.44 -1.74
C TYR A 185 7.89 22.74 -1.41
N GLN A 186 8.39 22.11 -0.36
CA GLN A 186 9.77 22.22 0.10
C GLN A 186 10.64 21.15 -0.57
N GLU A 187 11.02 21.37 -1.82
CA GLU A 187 11.72 20.39 -2.67
C GLU A 187 13.05 19.84 -2.10
N LYS A 188 13.70 20.55 -1.16
CA LYS A 188 14.92 20.05 -0.50
C LYS A 188 14.63 19.08 0.65
N ARG A 189 13.45 19.22 1.26
CA ARG A 189 12.96 18.37 2.37
C ARG A 189 11.96 17.33 1.89
N PHE A 190 11.48 17.47 0.66
CA PHE A 190 10.41 16.67 0.06
C PHE A 190 9.08 16.76 0.80
N THR A 191 8.84 17.82 1.58
CA THR A 191 7.59 18.01 2.31
C THR A 191 6.66 19.01 1.62
N SER A 192 5.36 18.76 1.70
CA SER A 192 4.32 19.68 1.25
C SER A 192 3.36 19.95 2.39
N PRO A 193 2.98 21.22 2.63
CA PRO A 193 1.85 21.52 3.48
C PRO A 193 0.57 20.85 2.98
N GLY A 194 -0.25 20.40 3.90
CA GLY A 194 -1.57 19.86 3.63
C GLY A 194 -2.57 20.90 3.17
N LYS A 195 -3.70 20.43 2.61
CA LYS A 195 -4.89 21.27 2.37
C LYS A 195 -6.04 20.98 3.33
N SER A 196 -6.02 19.82 3.97
CA SER A 196 -7.10 19.30 4.81
C SER A 196 -6.62 18.13 5.65
N PHE A 197 -7.31 17.86 6.76
CA PHE A 197 -7.15 16.64 7.54
C PHE A 197 -8.36 15.71 7.38
N PRO A 198 -8.17 14.38 7.27
CA PRO A 198 -6.87 13.71 7.12
C PRO A 198 -6.29 13.92 5.70
N ALA A 199 -4.95 13.97 5.61
CA ALA A 199 -4.27 13.99 4.33
C ALA A 199 -4.36 12.63 3.64
N CYS A 200 -4.55 12.58 2.32
CA CYS A 200 -4.49 11.33 1.58
C CYS A 200 -3.04 10.81 1.54
N VAL A 201 -2.74 9.83 2.39
CA VAL A 201 -1.41 9.23 2.56
C VAL A 201 -1.48 7.71 2.42
N PHE A 202 -0.33 7.07 2.35
CA PHE A 202 -0.21 5.63 2.58
C PHE A 202 -0.15 5.36 4.08
N ASP A 203 -1.30 5.01 4.66
CA ASP A 203 -1.47 4.80 6.10
C ASP A 203 -1.11 3.35 6.50
N HIS A 204 0.11 3.17 7.01
CA HIS A 204 0.63 1.90 7.52
C HIS A 204 1.33 2.14 8.86
N THR A 205 1.40 1.11 9.71
CA THR A 205 2.15 1.18 10.97
C THR A 205 2.95 -0.10 11.14
N SER A 206 4.26 0.01 11.31
CA SER A 206 5.16 -1.15 11.34
C SER A 206 4.88 -2.06 12.55
N LEU A 207 5.15 -3.36 12.43
CA LEU A 207 5.28 -4.25 13.59
C LEU A 207 6.58 -4.02 14.37
N LYS A 208 7.54 -3.30 13.77
CA LYS A 208 8.90 -3.07 14.30
C LYS A 208 9.25 -1.59 14.21
N ALA A 209 8.34 -0.73 14.69
CA ALA A 209 8.54 0.72 14.69
C ALA A 209 9.80 1.15 15.44
N ASP A 210 10.22 0.36 16.44
CA ASP A 210 11.47 0.52 17.19
C ASP A 210 12.75 0.29 16.37
N LYS A 211 12.63 -0.33 15.18
CA LYS A 211 13.75 -0.66 14.29
C LYS A 211 13.86 0.27 13.09
N VAL A 212 13.03 1.29 13.02
CA VAL A 212 13.10 2.30 11.97
C VAL A 212 14.36 3.14 12.17
N ASP A 213 15.12 3.35 11.08
CA ASP A 213 16.34 4.16 11.11
C ASP A 213 16.01 5.60 11.52
N ALA A 214 16.71 6.11 12.54
CA ALA A 214 16.52 7.46 13.06
C ALA A 214 16.73 8.54 11.99
N ALA A 215 17.60 8.31 11.01
CA ALA A 215 17.81 9.23 9.89
C ALA A 215 16.64 9.24 8.91
N VAL A 216 15.88 8.14 8.81
CA VAL A 216 14.62 8.10 8.04
C VAL A 216 13.51 8.81 8.83
N ALA A 217 13.44 8.57 10.14
CA ALA A 217 12.49 9.28 11.01
C ALA A 217 12.67 10.80 10.94
N ALA A 218 13.92 11.29 10.85
CA ALA A 218 14.22 12.72 10.74
C ALA A 218 13.63 13.41 9.50
N PHE A 219 13.23 12.69 8.44
CA PHE A 219 12.53 13.29 7.30
C PHE A 219 11.12 13.78 7.66
N PHE A 220 10.54 13.22 8.72
CA PHE A 220 9.21 13.56 9.22
C PHE A 220 9.25 14.68 10.27
N ASP A 221 10.44 15.09 10.72
CA ASP A 221 10.58 16.18 11.69
C ASP A 221 9.92 17.45 11.15
N ASN A 222 9.13 18.10 12.00
CA ASN A 222 8.39 19.34 11.68
C ASN A 222 7.27 19.19 10.64
N LEU A 223 6.85 17.97 10.28
CA LEU A 223 5.53 17.80 9.68
C LEU A 223 4.48 18.10 10.74
N ASP A 224 3.40 18.77 10.35
CA ASP A 224 2.16 18.83 11.12
C ASP A 224 1.10 17.93 10.46
N PRO A 225 0.98 16.65 10.87
CA PRO A 225 -0.03 15.75 10.31
C PRO A 225 -1.46 16.25 10.52
N ALA A 226 -1.74 17.02 11.58
CA ALA A 226 -3.06 17.57 11.85
C ALA A 226 -3.41 18.74 10.92
N ALA A 227 -2.41 19.47 10.42
CA ALA A 227 -2.56 20.40 9.28
C ALA A 227 -2.63 19.68 7.92
N GLY A 228 -2.39 18.37 7.89
CA GLY A 228 -2.37 17.54 6.69
C GLY A 228 -1.04 17.54 5.95
N ASP A 229 0.05 17.95 6.62
CA ASP A 229 1.38 17.96 6.01
C ASP A 229 1.82 16.55 5.63
N VAL A 230 2.51 16.45 4.50
CA VAL A 230 2.98 15.18 3.97
C VAL A 230 4.42 15.25 3.51
N LEU A 231 5.14 14.16 3.70
CA LEU A 231 6.38 13.84 3.02
C LEU A 231 6.04 13.14 1.69
N ILE A 232 6.60 13.65 0.61
CA ILE A 232 6.53 13.03 -0.72
C ILE A 232 7.75 12.14 -0.86
N ALA A 233 7.57 10.89 -1.24
CA ALA A 233 8.71 10.04 -1.53
C ALA A 233 8.50 9.22 -2.79
N THR A 234 9.60 8.99 -3.49
CA THR A 234 9.63 8.29 -4.78
C THR A 234 10.74 7.27 -4.78
N GLY A 235 10.60 6.19 -5.55
CA GLY A 235 11.66 5.23 -5.86
C GLY A 235 11.44 4.62 -7.23
N TRP A 236 12.39 3.82 -7.69
CA TRP A 236 12.35 3.16 -8.99
C TRP A 236 12.13 1.66 -8.84
N ALA A 237 11.13 1.14 -9.54
CA ALA A 237 11.03 -0.28 -9.83
C ALA A 237 11.72 -0.51 -11.18
N LEU A 238 12.84 -1.23 -11.15
CA LEU A 238 13.64 -1.48 -12.35
C LEU A 238 12.97 -2.55 -13.21
N ALA A 239 13.10 -2.45 -14.54
CA ALA A 239 12.52 -3.39 -15.49
C ALA A 239 12.88 -4.85 -15.16
N GLU A 240 14.15 -5.11 -14.82
CA GLU A 240 14.67 -6.44 -14.45
C GLU A 240 14.05 -7.01 -13.17
N ASP A 241 13.63 -6.16 -12.24
CA ASP A 241 12.94 -6.58 -11.02
C ASP A 241 11.45 -6.78 -11.26
N LEU A 242 10.87 -5.96 -12.11
CA LEU A 242 9.47 -6.04 -12.54
C LEU A 242 9.19 -7.30 -13.37
N GLU A 243 10.11 -7.71 -14.23
CA GLU A 243 9.99 -8.93 -15.06
C GLU A 243 9.76 -10.19 -14.20
N LYS A 244 10.33 -10.23 -12.99
CA LYS A 244 10.15 -11.33 -12.03
C LYS A 244 8.72 -11.46 -11.49
N LEU A 245 7.87 -10.47 -11.74
CA LEU A 245 6.47 -10.39 -11.26
C LEU A 245 5.44 -10.63 -12.37
N ALA A 246 5.85 -10.75 -13.63
CA ALA A 246 4.97 -10.92 -14.79
C ALA A 246 4.16 -12.23 -14.72
#